data_AF-A0A9E5QDX9-F1
#
_entry.id   AF-A0A9E5QDX9-F1
#
_cell.length_a   1.000
_cell.length_b   1.000
_cell.length_c   1.000
_cell.angle_alpha   90.00
_cell.angle_beta   90.00
_cell.angle_gamma   90.00
#
_symmetry.space_group_name_H-M   'P 1'
#
loop_
_entity.id
_entity.type
_entity.pdbx_description
1 polymer ?
#
loop_
_entity_poly.entity_id
_entity_poly.type
_entity_poly.pdbx_seq_one_letter_code
_entity_poly.pdbx_strand_id
1 'polypeptide(L)'
;MATAQMTQPKRSPLITAYRIWIAVLALMIIVGVIGGIQVLLNGLGLTGLSDRVPWGLWITHDLSAIGLGAGAFTFSAVVYLFRIKRFEPIARAAVL
;
A
#
# COMPACT_ATOMS: atom_id res chain seq x y z
N MET A 1 52.95 4.32 -18.21
CA MET A 1 51.97 3.35 -17.70
C MET A 1 50.92 4.12 -16.90
N ALA A 2 49.85 4.56 -17.57
CA ALA A 2 48.75 5.29 -16.94
C ALA A 2 47.59 4.31 -16.74
N THR A 3 47.46 3.81 -15.51
CA THR A 3 46.31 2.99 -15.10
C THR A 3 45.06 3.86 -15.07
N ALA A 4 44.15 3.60 -16.01
CA ALA A 4 42.81 4.18 -16.04
C ALA A 4 42.10 3.90 -14.70
N GLN A 5 41.82 4.94 -13.94
CA GLN A 5 40.97 4.82 -12.76
C GLN A 5 39.54 4.56 -13.22
N MET A 6 39.08 3.32 -13.06
CA MET A 6 37.67 2.95 -13.16
C MET A 6 36.92 3.69 -12.05
N THR A 7 36.24 4.78 -12.38
CA THR A 7 35.34 5.49 -11.48
C THR A 7 34.19 4.56 -11.08
N GLN A 8 34.20 4.14 -9.82
CA GLN A 8 33.13 3.38 -9.18
C GLN A 8 31.79 4.12 -9.34
N PRO A 9 30.71 3.48 -9.82
CA PRO A 9 29.42 4.12 -9.91
C PRO A 9 28.92 4.46 -8.50
N LYS A 10 28.86 5.77 -8.20
CA LYS A 10 28.29 6.30 -6.96
C LYS A 10 26.84 5.84 -6.86
N ARG A 11 26.58 4.77 -6.09
CA ARG A 11 25.22 4.27 -5.85
C ARG A 11 24.37 5.43 -5.32
N SER A 12 23.39 5.86 -6.09
CA SER A 12 22.55 6.99 -5.71
C SER A 12 21.70 6.60 -4.49
N PRO A 13 21.56 7.49 -3.50
CA PRO A 13 20.78 7.21 -2.28
C PRO A 13 19.30 6.89 -2.57
N LEU A 14 18.79 7.37 -3.72
CA LEU A 14 17.44 7.09 -4.21
C LEU A 14 17.20 5.60 -4.49
N ILE A 15 18.18 4.87 -5.02
CA ILE A 15 18.06 3.43 -5.28
C ILE A 15 18.01 2.67 -3.96
N THR A 16 18.81 3.08 -2.97
CA THR A 16 18.79 2.48 -1.64
C THR A 16 17.47 2.75 -0.91
N ALA A 17 16.97 3.98 -0.96
CA ALA A 17 15.68 4.36 -0.36
C ALA A 17 14.51 3.59 -0.99
N TYR A 18 14.47 3.49 -2.33
CA TYR A 18 13.45 2.69 -3.02
C TYR A 18 13.48 1.22 -2.62
N ARG A 19 14.68 0.62 -2.53
CA ARG A 19 14.83 -0.78 -2.10
C ARG A 19 14.38 -1.00 -0.66
N ILE A 20 14.67 -0.05 0.24
CA ILE A 20 14.18 -0.10 1.63
C ILE A 20 12.65 -0.03 1.64
N TRP A 21 12.06 0.88 0.87
CA TRP A 21 10.60 1.02 0.78
C TRP A 21 9.94 -0.28 0.29
N ILE A 22 10.45 -0.88 -0.79
CA ILE A 22 9.97 -2.18 -1.29
C ILE A 22 10.16 -3.28 -0.24
N ALA A 23 11.29 -3.31 0.47
CA ALA A 23 11.54 -4.31 1.51
C ALA A 23 10.55 -4.20 2.67
N VAL A 24 10.20 -2.98 3.08
CA VAL A 24 9.18 -2.74 4.12
C VAL A 24 7.81 -3.23 3.67
N LEU A 25 7.40 -2.92 2.44
CA LEU A 25 6.13 -3.39 1.90
C LEU A 25 6.08 -4.92 1.80
N ALA A 26 7.16 -5.54 1.31
CA ALA A 26 7.26 -6.99 1.24
C ALA A 26 7.16 -7.63 2.63
N LEU A 27 7.81 -7.05 3.64
CA LEU A 27 7.71 -7.51 5.02
C LEU A 27 6.27 -7.42 5.55
N MET A 28 5.59 -6.30 5.32
CA MET A 28 4.19 -6.13 5.74
C MET A 28 3.26 -7.17 5.09
N ILE A 29 3.45 -7.46 3.80
CA ILE A 29 2.69 -8.51 3.10
C ILE A 29 2.97 -9.88 3.73
N ILE A 30 4.24 -10.23 4.00
CA ILE A 30 4.60 -11.51 4.61
C ILE A 30 3.93 -11.66 5.98
N VAL A 31 3.95 -10.62 6.81
CA VAL A 31 3.27 -10.63 8.12
C VAL A 31 1.77 -10.85 7.94
N GLY A 32 1.13 -10.15 6.98
CA GLY A 32 -0.28 -10.33 6.67
C GLY A 32 -0.63 -11.76 6.22
N VAL A 33 0.20 -12.36 5.35
CA VAL A 33 0.02 -13.73 4.87
C VAL A 33 0.15 -14.74 6.01
N ILE A 34 1.17 -14.60 6.86
CA ILE A 34 1.35 -15.47 8.04
C ILE A 34 0.14 -15.36 8.96
N GLY A 35 -0.32 -14.14 9.25
CA GLY A 35 -1.54 -13.91 10.03
C GLY A 35 -2.77 -14.56 9.41
N GLY A 36 -2.96 -14.42 8.09
CA GLY A 36 -4.05 -15.07 7.37
C GLY A 36 -4.02 -16.60 7.45
N ILE A 37 -2.84 -17.21 7.30
CA ILE A 37 -2.65 -18.66 7.46
C ILE A 37 -2.98 -19.09 8.89
N GLN A 38 -2.53 -18.35 9.90
CA GLN A 38 -2.82 -18.66 11.31
C GLN A 38 -4.32 -18.64 11.60
N VAL A 39 -5.04 -17.66 11.06
CA VAL A 39 -6.50 -17.57 11.20
C VAL A 39 -7.20 -18.74 10.50
N LEU A 40 -6.75 -19.11 9.29
CA LEU A 40 -7.34 -20.24 8.56
C LEU A 40 -7.15 -21.58 9.29
N LEU A 41 -6.01 -21.78 9.95
CA LEU A 41 -5.69 -23.03 10.64
C LEU A 41 -6.29 -23.12 12.05
N ASN A 42 -6.28 -22.03 12.82
CA ASN A 42 -6.67 -22.05 14.24
C ASN A 42 -8.03 -21.37 14.50
N GLY A 43 -8.67 -20.84 13.46
CA GLY A 43 -9.97 -20.19 13.53
C GLY A 43 -9.92 -18.74 14.02
N LEU A 44 -11.12 -18.13 14.06
CA LEU A 44 -11.33 -16.71 14.35
C LEU A 44 -11.04 -16.32 15.81
N GLY A 45 -10.98 -17.28 16.73
CA GLY A 45 -10.68 -17.05 18.15
C GLY A 45 -9.31 -16.42 18.40
N LEU A 46 -8.33 -16.66 17.51
CA LEU A 46 -7.02 -16.01 17.55
C LEU A 46 -7.07 -14.48 17.40
N THR A 47 -8.13 -13.96 16.75
CA THR A 47 -8.22 -12.53 16.42
C THR A 47 -8.81 -11.67 17.55
N GLY A 48 -9.00 -12.25 18.75
CA GLY A 48 -9.49 -11.53 19.93
C GLY A 48 -10.96 -11.14 19.85
N LEU A 49 -11.73 -11.79 18.97
CA LEU A 49 -13.16 -11.56 18.81
C LEU A 49 -13.92 -12.13 20.02
N SER A 50 -15.02 -11.47 20.37
CA SER A 50 -15.95 -11.90 21.41
C SER A 50 -17.38 -11.75 20.91
N ASP A 51 -18.33 -12.39 21.58
CA ASP A 51 -19.76 -12.29 21.21
C ASP A 51 -20.30 -10.85 21.27
N ARG A 52 -19.62 -9.96 22.01
CA ARG A 52 -19.94 -8.52 22.07
C ARG A 52 -19.37 -7.73 20.89
N VAL A 53 -18.22 -8.16 20.36
CA VAL A 53 -17.53 -7.49 19.24
C VAL A 53 -17.08 -8.57 18.25
N PRO A 54 -18.00 -9.05 17.40
CA PRO A 54 -17.77 -10.23 16.56
C PRO A 54 -16.94 -9.94 15.31
N TRP A 55 -16.78 -8.66 14.92
CA TRP A 55 -16.08 -8.29 13.69
C TRP A 55 -14.75 -7.59 13.94
N GLY A 56 -14.62 -6.86 15.05
CA GLY A 56 -13.36 -6.28 15.54
C GLY A 56 -12.50 -5.66 14.44
N LEU A 57 -11.27 -6.16 14.33
CA LEU A 57 -10.27 -5.68 13.37
C LEU A 57 -10.68 -5.87 11.89
N TRP A 58 -11.44 -6.92 11.56
CA TRP A 58 -11.78 -7.26 10.18
C TRP A 58 -12.58 -6.17 9.49
N ILE A 59 -13.64 -5.67 10.15
CA ILE A 59 -14.48 -4.61 9.58
C ILE A 59 -13.78 -3.25 9.62
N THR A 60 -12.98 -2.97 10.65
CA THR A 60 -12.23 -1.71 10.74
C THR A 60 -11.23 -1.58 9.59
N HIS A 61 -10.52 -2.67 9.27
CA HIS A 61 -9.58 -2.68 8.16
C HIS A 61 -10.29 -2.50 6.82
N ASP A 62 -11.38 -3.25 6.59
CA ASP A 62 -12.19 -3.16 5.37
C ASP A 62 -12.75 -1.76 5.15
N LEU A 63 -13.39 -1.17 6.17
CA LEU A 63 -13.93 0.19 6.08
C LEU A 63 -12.86 1.26 5.86
N SER A 64 -11.66 1.06 6.43
CA SER A 64 -10.54 1.98 6.21
C SER A 64 -10.05 1.92 4.76
N ALA A 65 -9.94 0.71 4.19
CA ALA A 65 -9.56 0.51 2.79
C ALA A 65 -10.62 1.05 1.83
N ILE A 66 -11.90 0.80 2.10
CA ILE A 66 -13.02 1.35 1.33
C ILE A 66 -13.00 2.87 1.39
N GLY A 67 -12.78 3.47 2.56
CA GLY A 67 -12.69 4.93 2.73
C GLY A 67 -11.56 5.55 1.90
N LEU A 68 -10.38 4.92 1.91
CA LEU A 68 -9.24 5.34 1.09
C LEU A 68 -9.55 5.25 -0.41
N GLY A 69 -10.16 4.16 -0.87
CA GLY A 69 -10.56 3.99 -2.27
C GLY A 69 -11.64 4.99 -2.69
N ALA A 70 -12.67 5.18 -1.87
CA ALA A 70 -13.77 6.09 -2.14
C ALA A 70 -13.28 7.52 -2.40
N GLY A 71 -12.30 8.01 -1.62
CA GLY A 71 -11.73 9.34 -1.83
C GLY A 71 -11.09 9.52 -3.22
N ALA A 72 -10.35 8.52 -3.69
CA ALA A 72 -9.72 8.56 -5.01
C ALA A 72 -10.75 8.55 -6.16
N PHE A 73 -11.81 7.74 -6.02
CA PHE A 73 -12.91 7.70 -6.98
C PHE A 73 -13.72 9.01 -6.99
N THR A 74 -14.08 9.55 -5.83
CA THR A 74 -14.80 10.82 -5.74
C THR A 74 -13.98 11.96 -6.33
N PHE A 75 -12.67 12.02 -6.06
CA PHE A 75 -11.79 13.02 -6.66
C PHE A 75 -11.79 12.95 -8.19
N SER A 76 -11.67 11.73 -8.75
CA SER A 76 -11.71 11.53 -10.20
C SER A 76 -13.06 11.92 -10.79
N ALA A 77 -14.16 11.50 -10.15
CA ALA A 77 -15.52 11.86 -10.57
C ALA A 77 -15.72 13.39 -10.62
N VAL A 78 -15.27 14.13 -9.61
CA VAL A 78 -15.33 15.60 -9.58
C VAL A 78 -14.56 16.20 -10.76
N VAL A 79 -13.31 15.76 -11.00
CA VAL A 79 -12.49 16.28 -12.09
C VAL A 79 -13.16 16.08 -13.45
N TYR A 80 -13.73 14.90 -13.70
CA TYR A 80 -14.39 14.57 -14.96
C TYR A 80 -15.77 15.22 -15.12
N LEU A 81 -16.59 15.28 -14.06
CA LEU A 81 -17.92 15.91 -14.11
C LEU A 81 -17.84 17.43 -14.31
N PHE A 82 -16.95 18.09 -13.59
CA PHE A 82 -16.76 19.55 -13.69
C PHE A 82 -15.79 19.96 -14.82
N ARG A 83 -15.30 19.00 -15.62
CA ARG A 83 -14.41 19.21 -16.78
C ARG A 83 -13.14 20.02 -16.45
N ILE A 84 -12.53 19.77 -15.29
CA ILE A 84 -11.34 20.50 -14.84
C ILE A 84 -10.07 19.90 -15.45
N LYS A 85 -9.76 20.27 -16.70
CA LYS A 85 -8.64 19.70 -17.49
C LYS A 85 -7.28 19.74 -16.81
N ARG A 86 -7.03 20.71 -15.92
CA ARG A 86 -5.77 20.83 -15.18
C ARG A 86 -5.47 19.61 -14.29
N PHE A 87 -6.51 18.99 -13.73
CA PHE A 87 -6.35 17.88 -12.78
C PHE A 87 -6.55 16.51 -13.42
N GLU A 88 -6.81 16.45 -14.72
CA GLU A 88 -7.06 15.21 -15.45
C GLU A 88 -5.89 14.19 -15.37
N PRO A 89 -4.61 14.60 -15.44
CA PRO A 89 -3.50 13.65 -15.26
C PRO A 89 -3.45 13.04 -13.85
N ILE A 90 -3.81 13.83 -12.82
CA ILE A 90 -3.81 13.40 -11.42
C ILE A 90 -5.03 12.50 -11.14
N ALA A 91 -6.20 12.87 -11.69
CA ALA A 91 -7.41 12.05 -11.60
C ALA A 91 -7.25 10.68 -12.26
N ARG A 92 -6.51 10.62 -13.37
CA ARG A 92 -6.16 9.35 -14.02
C ARG A 92 -5.28 8.49 -13.14
N ALA A 93 -4.26 9.07 -12.51
CA ALA A 93 -3.38 8.35 -11.58
C ALA A 93 -4.09 7.94 -10.28
N ALA A 94 -5.16 8.63 -9.88
CA ALA A 94 -5.93 8.31 -8.69
C ALA A 94 -6.85 7.09 -8.87
N VAL A 95 -7.34 6.83 -10.09
CA VAL A 95 -8.25 5.70 -10.39
C VAL A 95 -7.51 4.47 -10.93
N LEU A 96 -6.28 4.62 -11.42
CA LEU A 96 -5.47 3.53 -11.96
C LEU A 96 -4.80 2.71 -10.85
#